data_AF-A0A2T4TMS9-F1
#
_entry.id   AF-A0A2T4TMS9-F1
#
_cell.length_a   1.000
_cell.length_b   1.000
_cell.length_c   1.000
_cell.angle_alpha   90.00
_cell.angle_beta   90.00
_cell.angle_gamma   90.00
#
_symmetry.space_group_name_H-M   'P 1'
#
loop_
_entity.id
_entity.type
_entity.pdbx_description
1 polymer ?
#
loop_
_entity_poly.entity_id
_entity_poly.type
_entity_poly.pdbx_seq_one_letter_code
_entity_poly.pdbx_strand_id
1 'polypeptide(L)'
;MVTDSLIRKKFVHDALQKGISKIYATQESVVRSNYQLRTGRLQTSLSKHSFNSQITGESQTIFVKILPYLRFLDMAYRQRNDRVAKFKRRNLALYNRVVWGVLYHETFPQLRYGFTDEVRQAIHNQLEKAVNP
;
A
#
# COMPACT_ATOMS: atom_id res chain seq x y z
N MET A 1 -22.58 -19.72 9.38
CA MET A 1 -21.75 -20.64 8.56
C MET A 1 -20.79 -19.81 7.72
N VAL A 2 -19.49 -20.11 7.75
CA VAL A 2 -18.49 -19.40 6.94
C VAL A 2 -18.57 -19.91 5.49
N THR A 3 -18.70 -19.00 4.51
CA THR A 3 -18.82 -19.36 3.09
C THR A 3 -17.51 -19.10 2.34
N ASP A 4 -17.25 -19.84 1.25
CA ASP A 4 -16.05 -19.63 0.42
C ASP A 4 -15.99 -18.20 -0.16
N SER A 5 -17.15 -17.63 -0.51
CA SER A 5 -17.26 -16.23 -0.94
C SER A 5 -16.76 -15.26 0.14
N LEU A 6 -17.11 -15.49 1.42
CA LEU A 6 -16.65 -14.65 2.52
C LEU A 6 -15.14 -14.78 2.73
N ILE A 7 -14.60 -15.98 2.62
CA ILE A 7 -13.15 -16.24 2.73
C ILE A 7 -12.38 -15.49 1.64
N ARG A 8 -12.84 -15.59 0.38
CA ARG A 8 -12.22 -14.87 -0.75
C ARG A 8 -12.28 -13.36 -0.56
N LYS A 9 -13.42 -12.82 -0.14
CA LYS A 9 -13.57 -11.38 0.16
C LYS A 9 -12.60 -10.92 1.23
N LYS A 10 -12.48 -11.70 2.32
CA LYS A 10 -11.53 -11.42 3.40
C LYS A 10 -10.09 -11.45 2.91
N PHE A 11 -9.72 -12.46 2.11
CA PHE A 11 -8.39 -12.56 1.51
C PHE A 11 -8.03 -11.34 0.65
N VAL A 12 -8.91 -10.97 -0.30
CA VAL A 12 -8.71 -9.83 -1.19
C VAL A 12 -8.59 -8.54 -0.36
N HIS A 13 -9.45 -8.40 0.65
CA HIS A 13 -9.43 -7.24 1.54
C HIS A 13 -8.12 -7.11 2.28
N ASP A 14 -7.63 -8.18 2.90
CA ASP A 14 -6.41 -8.17 3.68
C ASP A 14 -5.18 -7.93 2.80
N ALA A 15 -5.13 -8.55 1.62
CA ALA A 15 -4.04 -8.37 0.68
C ALA A 15 -3.96 -6.90 0.20
N LEU A 16 -5.10 -6.32 -0.18
CA LEU A 16 -5.15 -4.92 -0.62
C LEU A 16 -4.84 -3.95 0.51
N GLN A 17 -5.44 -4.15 1.70
CA GLN A 17 -5.18 -3.33 2.88
C GLN A 17 -3.70 -3.35 3.25
N LYS A 18 -3.08 -4.54 3.32
CA LYS A 18 -1.65 -4.69 3.61
C LYS A 18 -0.78 -3.95 2.58
N GLY A 19 -1.10 -4.08 1.29
CA GLY A 19 -0.41 -3.38 0.22
C GLY A 19 -0.48 -1.85 0.37
N ILE A 20 -1.68 -1.32 0.61
CA ILE A 20 -1.88 0.13 0.75
C ILE A 20 -1.22 0.67 2.02
N SER A 21 -1.33 -0.02 3.14
CA SER A 21 -0.62 0.32 4.37
C SER A 21 0.90 0.33 4.15
N LYS A 22 1.44 -0.62 3.38
CA LYS A 22 2.86 -0.64 3.04
C LYS A 22 3.27 0.54 2.16
N ILE A 23 2.46 0.92 1.17
CA ILE A 23 2.71 2.12 0.34
C ILE A 23 2.85 3.34 1.22
N TYR A 24 1.87 3.55 2.09
CA TYR A 24 1.83 4.68 3.00
C TYR A 24 3.03 4.70 3.97
N ALA A 25 3.33 3.58 4.62
CA ALA A 25 4.47 3.46 5.54
C ALA A 25 5.82 3.71 4.84
N THR A 26 5.95 3.21 3.60
CA THR A 26 7.16 3.41 2.79
C THR A 26 7.29 4.88 2.38
N GLN A 27 6.21 5.52 1.96
CA GLN A 27 6.20 6.95 1.63
C GLN A 27 6.59 7.80 2.84
N GLU A 28 6.02 7.52 4.01
CA GLU A 28 6.36 8.20 5.25
C GLU A 28 7.85 8.02 5.59
N SER A 29 8.36 6.79 5.53
CA SER A 29 9.77 6.47 5.80
C SER A 29 10.73 7.23 4.88
N VAL A 30 10.44 7.27 3.57
CA VAL A 30 11.27 7.98 2.59
C VAL A 30 11.27 9.49 2.86
N VAL A 31 10.10 10.07 3.16
CA VAL A 31 10.01 11.50 3.52
C VAL A 31 10.81 11.79 4.78
N ARG A 32 10.60 11.01 5.86
CA ARG A 32 11.31 11.20 7.14
C ARG A 32 12.83 11.08 7.00
N SER A 33 13.30 10.17 6.16
CA SER A 33 14.74 9.85 6.07
C SER A 33 15.50 10.74 5.09
N ASN A 34 14.84 11.28 4.06
CA ASN A 34 15.54 11.91 2.94
C ASN A 34 15.15 13.37 2.67
N TYR A 35 14.06 13.87 3.25
CA TYR A 35 13.57 15.23 3.01
C TYR A 35 13.72 16.11 4.24
N GLN A 36 14.22 17.35 4.04
CA GLN A 36 14.22 18.36 5.08
C GLN A 36 12.82 18.98 5.20
N LEU A 37 12.10 18.62 6.26
CA LEU A 37 10.74 19.10 6.51
C LEU A 37 10.78 20.47 7.21
N ARG A 38 10.09 21.46 6.65
CA ARG A 38 9.96 22.81 7.25
C ARG A 38 8.74 22.96 8.15
N THR A 39 7.59 22.44 7.73
CA THR A 39 6.28 22.69 8.37
C THR A 39 5.64 21.44 8.97
N GLY A 40 6.18 20.24 8.71
CA GLY A 40 5.61 18.96 9.15
C GLY A 40 4.30 18.54 8.46
N ARG A 41 3.61 19.44 7.74
CA ARG A 41 2.30 19.16 7.11
C ARG A 41 2.30 17.93 6.20
N LEU A 42 3.38 17.74 5.43
CA LEU A 42 3.53 16.57 4.57
C LEU A 42 3.59 15.28 5.39
N GLN A 43 4.41 15.27 6.44
CA GLN A 43 4.54 14.12 7.33
C GLN A 43 3.22 13.81 8.03
N THR A 44 2.54 14.82 8.59
CA THR A 44 1.23 14.65 9.22
C THR A 44 0.17 14.14 8.25
N SER A 45 0.22 14.54 6.97
CA SER A 45 -0.72 14.05 5.97
C SER A 45 -0.43 12.60 5.58
N LEU A 46 0.83 12.20 5.51
CA LEU A 46 1.21 10.82 5.18
C LEU A 46 0.90 9.87 6.33
N SER A 47 1.17 10.26 7.58
CA SER A 47 0.98 9.42 8.77
C SER A 47 -0.49 9.10 9.08
N LYS A 48 -1.46 9.78 8.45
CA LYS A 48 -2.89 9.49 8.62
C LYS A 48 -3.29 8.13 8.06
N HIS A 49 -2.55 7.60 7.08
CA HIS A 49 -2.78 6.28 6.47
C HIS A 49 -4.24 6.01 6.07
N SER A 50 -4.97 7.07 5.70
CA SER A 50 -6.40 7.02 5.48
C SER A 50 -6.71 6.60 4.05
N PHE A 51 -7.40 5.49 3.87
CA PHE A 51 -8.02 5.07 2.62
C PHE A 51 -9.47 4.65 2.89
N ASN A 52 -10.33 4.81 1.90
CA ASN A 52 -11.71 4.34 2.00
C ASN A 52 -11.85 3.04 1.23
N SER A 53 -12.56 2.06 1.78
CA SER A 53 -12.88 0.82 1.08
C SER A 53 -14.39 0.70 0.91
N GLN A 54 -14.81 0.30 -0.28
CA GLN A 54 -16.19 0.00 -0.62
C GLN A 54 -16.27 -1.44 -1.13
N ILE A 55 -17.26 -2.18 -0.65
CA ILE A 55 -17.56 -3.54 -1.10
C ILE A 55 -18.93 -3.51 -1.74
N THR A 56 -19.01 -3.86 -3.02
CA THR A 56 -20.26 -3.87 -3.79
C THR A 56 -20.42 -5.24 -4.44
N GLY A 57 -21.30 -6.08 -3.87
CA GLY A 57 -21.48 -7.46 -4.31
C GLY A 57 -20.20 -8.27 -4.13
N GLU A 58 -19.55 -8.64 -5.24
CA GLU A 58 -18.25 -9.34 -5.27
C GLU A 58 -17.07 -8.40 -5.52
N SER A 59 -17.32 -7.16 -5.94
CA SER A 59 -16.28 -6.19 -6.23
C SER A 59 -15.81 -5.49 -4.97
N GLN A 60 -14.50 -5.39 -4.79
CA GLN A 60 -13.88 -4.56 -3.77
C GLN A 60 -13.14 -3.39 -4.42
N THR A 61 -13.52 -2.18 -4.02
CA THR A 61 -12.90 -0.94 -4.49
C THR A 61 -12.22 -0.26 -3.31
N ILE A 62 -10.96 0.15 -3.47
CA ILE A 62 -10.27 0.95 -2.47
C ILE A 62 -9.88 2.30 -3.07
N PHE A 63 -10.29 3.37 -2.40
CA PHE A 63 -9.96 4.74 -2.73
C PHE A 63 -8.79 5.19 -1.87
N VAL A 64 -7.64 5.32 -2.52
CA VAL A 64 -6.40 5.78 -1.90
C VAL A 64 -6.22 7.26 -2.18
N LYS A 65 -6.12 8.07 -1.12
CA LYS A 65 -5.77 9.48 -1.28
C LYS A 65 -4.25 9.59 -1.38
N ILE A 66 -3.76 9.74 -2.60
CA ILE A 66 -2.34 10.02 -2.84
C ILE A 66 -2.19 11.51 -3.17
N LEU A 67 -1.31 12.19 -2.43
CA LEU A 67 -1.02 13.61 -2.67
C LEU A 67 -0.29 13.78 -4.01
N PRO A 68 -0.85 14.49 -5.01
CA PRO A 68 -0.17 14.72 -6.28
C PRO A 68 1.19 15.40 -6.11
N TYR A 69 1.36 16.19 -5.05
CA TYR A 69 2.61 16.85 -4.71
C TYR A 69 3.80 15.90 -4.51
N LEU A 70 3.57 14.64 -4.11
CA LEU A 70 4.64 13.63 -4.01
C LEU A 70 5.30 13.38 -5.36
N ARG A 71 4.53 13.42 -6.45
CA ARG A 71 5.08 13.27 -7.81
C ARG A 71 5.94 14.47 -8.19
N PHE A 72 5.56 15.67 -7.80
CA PHE A 72 6.40 16.85 -8.04
C PHE A 72 7.72 16.76 -7.27
N LEU A 73 7.71 16.22 -6.04
CA LEU A 73 8.94 15.95 -5.30
C LEU A 73 9.84 14.92 -6.02
N ASP A 74 9.27 13.85 -6.59
CA ASP A 74 10.02 12.90 -7.42
C ASP A 74 10.62 13.55 -8.68
N MET A 75 9.93 14.53 -9.26
CA MET A 75 10.35 15.21 -10.48
C MET A 75 11.38 16.32 -10.22
N ALA A 76 11.29 17.03 -9.10
CA ALA A 76 12.17 18.15 -8.76
C ALA A 76 13.65 17.76 -8.75
N TYR A 77 13.98 16.53 -8.32
CA TYR A 77 15.36 16.06 -8.27
C TYR A 77 15.89 15.49 -9.59
N ARG A 78 15.13 15.58 -10.70
CA ARG A 78 15.53 15.04 -12.02
C ARG A 78 16.45 15.94 -12.83
N GLN A 79 16.74 17.17 -12.39
CA GLN A 79 17.43 18.16 -13.22
C GLN A 79 18.90 17.87 -13.54
N ARG A 80 19.62 17.07 -12.72
CA ARG A 80 21.03 16.73 -12.95
C ARG A 80 21.23 15.23 -13.21
N ASN A 81 22.08 14.89 -14.18
CA ASN A 81 22.31 13.50 -14.60
C ASN A 81 23.61 12.85 -14.08
N ASP A 82 24.30 13.50 -13.16
CA ASP A 82 25.57 13.03 -12.60
C ASP A 82 25.38 11.80 -11.68
N ARG A 83 26.46 11.04 -11.44
CA ARG A 83 26.43 9.82 -10.60
C ARG A 83 25.86 10.10 -9.19
N VAL A 84 26.27 11.21 -8.57
CA VAL A 84 25.79 11.64 -7.25
C VAL A 84 24.30 11.95 -7.28
N ALA A 85 23.82 12.65 -8.32
CA ALA A 85 22.41 12.96 -8.50
C ALA A 85 21.57 11.70 -8.73
N LYS A 86 22.09 10.71 -9.49
CA LYS A 86 21.44 9.40 -9.66
C LYS A 86 21.32 8.65 -8.32
N PHE A 87 22.38 8.65 -7.51
CA PHE A 87 22.36 8.00 -6.19
C PHE A 87 21.33 8.65 -5.26
N LYS A 88 21.33 9.98 -5.12
CA LYS A 88 20.32 10.69 -4.31
C LYS A 88 18.89 10.43 -4.80
N ARG A 89 18.65 10.50 -6.12
CA ARG A 89 17.34 10.22 -6.72
C ARG A 89 16.79 8.83 -6.38
N ARG A 90 17.66 7.81 -6.32
CA ARG A 90 17.25 6.44 -5.98
C ARG A 90 16.62 6.37 -4.58
N ASN A 91 17.11 7.17 -3.64
CA ASN A 91 16.64 7.18 -2.25
C ASN A 91 15.45 8.12 -2.04
N LEU A 92 15.20 9.06 -2.95
CA LEU A 92 14.13 10.05 -2.88
C LEU A 92 12.81 9.61 -3.54
N ALA A 93 12.76 8.43 -4.15
CA ALA A 93 11.58 7.99 -4.91
C ALA A 93 10.39 7.70 -3.97
N LEU A 94 9.32 8.48 -4.11
CA LEU A 94 8.15 8.50 -3.21
C LEU A 94 6.86 8.01 -3.86
N TYR A 95 6.62 8.37 -5.11
CA TYR A 95 5.32 8.12 -5.74
C TYR A 95 5.39 6.85 -6.60
N ASN A 96 5.96 6.95 -7.80
CA ASN A 96 5.82 5.88 -8.79
C ASN A 96 6.48 4.58 -8.30
N ARG A 97 7.71 4.68 -7.78
CA ARG A 97 8.46 3.49 -7.34
C ARG A 97 7.80 2.79 -6.16
N VAL A 98 7.23 3.56 -5.22
CA VAL A 98 6.61 2.99 -4.03
C VAL A 98 5.23 2.44 -4.37
N VAL A 99 4.36 3.25 -4.99
CA VAL A 99 2.99 2.85 -5.32
C VAL A 99 2.99 1.66 -6.26
N TRP A 100 3.65 1.78 -7.42
CA TRP A 100 3.65 0.70 -8.40
C TRP A 100 4.54 -0.46 -7.99
N GLY A 101 5.64 -0.19 -7.27
CA GLY A 101 6.50 -1.26 -6.77
C GLY A 101 5.76 -2.20 -5.84
N VAL A 102 5.04 -1.65 -4.86
CA VAL A 102 4.24 -2.47 -3.93
C VAL A 102 3.08 -3.14 -4.67
N LEU A 103 2.35 -2.43 -5.52
CA LEU A 103 1.21 -3.02 -6.24
C LEU A 103 1.63 -4.17 -7.16
N TYR A 104 2.55 -3.93 -8.08
CA TYR A 104 2.88 -4.91 -9.12
C TYR A 104 3.79 -6.03 -8.66
N HIS A 105 4.67 -5.79 -7.67
CA HIS A 105 5.64 -6.80 -7.23
C HIS A 105 5.25 -7.48 -5.93
N GLU A 106 4.21 -7.01 -5.22
CA GLU A 106 3.80 -7.62 -3.96
C GLU A 106 2.30 -7.89 -3.91
N THR A 107 1.46 -6.84 -4.01
CA THR A 107 0.02 -6.97 -3.82
C THR A 107 -0.64 -7.81 -4.92
N PHE A 108 -0.35 -7.54 -6.19
CA PHE A 108 -0.94 -8.28 -7.31
C PHE A 108 -0.45 -9.73 -7.39
N PRO A 109 0.84 -10.04 -7.20
CA PRO A 109 1.30 -11.42 -7.05
C PRO A 109 0.61 -12.15 -5.90
N GLN A 110 0.45 -11.49 -4.75
CA GLN A 110 -0.28 -12.05 -3.61
C GLN A 110 -1.73 -12.36 -3.99
N LEU A 111 -2.43 -11.43 -4.65
CA LEU A 111 -3.81 -11.66 -5.10
C LEU A 111 -3.91 -12.79 -6.13
N ARG A 112 -2.91 -12.93 -7.01
CA ARG A 112 -2.93 -13.89 -8.11
C ARG A 112 -2.57 -15.31 -7.66
N TYR A 113 -1.61 -15.45 -6.75
CA TYR A 113 -1.02 -16.75 -6.40
C TYR A 113 -1.07 -17.08 -4.91
N GLY A 114 -1.39 -16.12 -4.05
CA GLY A 114 -1.35 -16.27 -2.60
C GLY A 114 -2.60 -16.86 -1.97
N PHE A 115 -3.63 -17.20 -2.75
CA PHE A 115 -4.86 -17.83 -2.25
C PHE A 115 -4.73 -19.36 -2.24
N THR A 116 -3.81 -19.87 -1.42
CA THR A 116 -3.58 -21.32 -1.27
C THR A 116 -4.58 -21.97 -0.33
N ASP A 117 -4.62 -23.29 -0.28
CA ASP A 117 -5.53 -24.04 0.59
C ASP A 117 -5.22 -23.80 2.07
N GLU A 118 -3.95 -23.63 2.44
CA GLU A 118 -3.54 -23.29 3.81
C GLU A 118 -4.04 -21.90 4.21
N VAL A 119 -3.93 -20.92 3.31
CA VAL A 119 -4.44 -19.56 3.54
C VAL A 119 -5.96 -19.58 3.65
N ARG A 120 -6.65 -20.35 2.81
CA ARG A 120 -8.11 -20.53 2.87
C ARG A 120 -8.54 -21.08 4.22
N GLN A 121 -7.89 -22.15 4.69
CA GLN A 121 -8.18 -22.78 5.98
C GLN A 121 -7.89 -21.83 7.16
N ALA A 122 -6.77 -21.10 7.10
CA ALA A 122 -6.43 -20.11 8.13
C ALA A 122 -7.51 -19.02 8.24
N ILE A 123 -7.97 -18.49 7.11
CA ILE A 123 -9.03 -17.46 7.08
C ILE A 123 -10.37 -18.06 7.55
N HIS A 124 -10.71 -19.28 7.14
CA HIS A 124 -11.91 -19.97 7.62
C HIS A 124 -11.92 -20.03 9.16
N ASN A 125 -10.84 -20.53 9.76
CA ASN A 125 -10.71 -20.67 11.21
C ASN A 125 -10.77 -19.31 11.93
N GLN A 126 -10.21 -18.26 11.33
CA GLN A 126 -10.32 -16.90 11.89
C GLN A 126 -11.76 -16.38 11.86
N LEU A 127 -12.47 -16.58 10.75
CA LEU A 127 -13.87 -16.16 10.60
C LEU A 127 -14.80 -16.96 11.52
N GLU A 128 -14.58 -18.27 11.66
CA GLU A 128 -15.37 -19.12 12.53
C GLU A 128 -15.24 -18.71 13.99
N LYS A 129 -14.01 -18.46 14.47
CA LYS A 129 -13.76 -17.94 15.82
C LYS A 129 -14.38 -16.57 16.05
N ALA A 130 -14.43 -15.71 15.03
CA ALA A 130 -15.05 -14.38 15.16
C ALA A 130 -16.58 -14.44 15.25
N VAL A 131 -17.20 -15.48 14.71
CA VAL A 131 -18.67 -15.69 14.74
C VAL A 131 -19.09 -16.49 15.98
N ASN A 132 -18.24 -17.39 16.47
CA ASN A 132 -18.46 -18.24 17.64
C ASN A 132 -17.38 -17.95 18.71
N PRO A 133 -17.51 -16.87 19.49
CA PRO A 133 -16.52 -16.50 20.52
C PRO A 133 -16.49 -17.46 21.71
#